data_AF-A0A4Z2DGA8-F1
#
_entry.id   AF-A0A4Z2DGA8-F1
#
_cell.length_a   1.000
_cell.length_b   1.000
_cell.length_c   1.000
_cell.angle_alpha   90.00
_cell.angle_beta   90.00
_cell.angle_gamma   90.00
#
_symmetry.space_group_name_H-M   'P 1'
#
loop_
_entity.id
_entity.type
_entity.pdbx_description
1 polymer ?
#
loop_
_entity_poly.entity_id
_entity_poly.type
_entity_poly.pdbx_seq_one_letter_code
_entity_poly.pdbx_strand_id
1 'polypeptide(L)'
;MFFRQAFEEFQIVATSWRYSKHRSDQLFFAVADFDNAPGVFEFLHLETAPAIVHVSPKGSIKQSDYMDIMISGFSSEAIVRWIFGTTQIQIRIFRPPSYTGTILLALFMSLGAAVLYFRRISLDCLYNRSLWSAISLGVILCAISGQVYNHIRGPPLFHAPPPNGEIKAFIYDGSDYQFVAETFIVMILYIGCSGGILLMTEVGSTTDPTKRKVCTISGIALFIISVNFILSIFRRKYHGYPYGLFFR
;
A
#
# COMPACT_ATOMS: atom_id res chain seq x y z
N MET A 1 -3.62 -6.51 6.54
CA MET A 1 -2.48 -7.29 5.98
C MET A 1 -2.44 -8.70 6.53
N PHE A 2 -2.42 -8.89 7.86
CA PHE A 2 -2.39 -10.22 8.50
C PHE A 2 -3.53 -11.16 8.07
N PHE A 3 -4.79 -10.69 8.12
CA PHE A 3 -5.96 -11.47 7.67
C PHE A 3 -5.85 -11.96 6.24
N ARG A 4 -5.41 -11.07 5.34
CA ARG A 4 -5.28 -11.37 3.91
C ARG A 4 -4.21 -12.43 3.66
N GLN A 5 -3.07 -12.34 4.35
CA GLN A 5 -2.01 -13.34 4.25
C GLN A 5 -2.45 -14.70 4.81
N ALA A 6 -3.11 -14.72 5.97
CA ALA A 6 -3.64 -15.96 6.56
C ALA A 6 -4.70 -16.61 5.65
N PHE A 7 -5.56 -15.80 5.03
CA PHE A 7 -6.54 -16.27 4.05
C PHE A 7 -5.87 -16.83 2.78
N GLU A 8 -4.88 -16.14 2.22
CA GLU A 8 -4.13 -16.61 1.05
C GLU A 8 -3.43 -17.95 1.32
N GLU A 9 -2.79 -18.12 2.48
CA GLU A 9 -2.16 -19.38 2.89
C GLU A 9 -3.19 -20.51 3.08
N PHE A 10 -4.33 -20.24 3.74
CA PHE A 10 -5.42 -21.21 3.87
C PHE A 10 -5.99 -21.61 2.51
N GLN A 11 -6.14 -20.66 1.59
CA GLN A 11 -6.61 -20.91 0.24
C GLN A 11 -5.62 -21.77 -0.56
N ILE A 12 -4.31 -21.60 -0.37
CA ILE A 12 -3.29 -22.48 -0.97
C ILE A 12 -3.49 -23.92 -0.50
N VAL A 13 -3.72 -24.15 0.80
CA VAL A 13 -3.98 -25.49 1.35
C VAL A 13 -5.25 -26.09 0.77
N ALA A 14 -6.36 -25.34 0.77
CA ALA A 14 -7.64 -25.79 0.24
C ALA A 14 -7.56 -26.12 -1.26
N THR A 15 -6.86 -25.29 -2.03
CA THR A 15 -6.64 -25.48 -3.47
C THR A 15 -5.75 -26.69 -3.74
N SER A 16 -4.69 -26.86 -2.94
CA SER A 16 -3.79 -28.01 -3.02
C SER A 16 -4.54 -29.32 -2.75
N TRP A 17 -5.45 -29.34 -1.76
CA TRP A 17 -6.32 -30.49 -1.52
C TRP A 17 -7.30 -30.73 -2.68
N ARG A 18 -7.91 -29.66 -3.20
CA ARG A 18 -8.87 -29.73 -4.31
C ARG A 18 -8.28 -30.38 -5.56
N TYR A 19 -7.02 -30.08 -5.87
CA TYR A 19 -6.31 -30.61 -7.05
C TYR A 19 -5.41 -31.83 -6.75
N SER A 20 -5.41 -32.32 -5.51
CA SER A 20 -4.63 -33.51 -5.15
C SER A 20 -5.22 -34.77 -5.79
N LYS A 21 -4.36 -35.64 -6.30
CA LYS A 21 -4.75 -36.97 -6.81
C LYS A 21 -5.29 -37.90 -5.73
N HIS A 22 -4.96 -37.63 -4.46
CA HIS A 22 -5.40 -38.40 -3.29
C HIS A 22 -6.61 -37.77 -2.59
N ARG A 23 -7.36 -36.91 -3.28
CA ARG A 23 -8.54 -36.27 -2.72
C ARG A 23 -9.54 -37.35 -2.28
N SER A 24 -9.89 -37.31 -1.00
CA SER A 24 -11.01 -38.06 -0.42
C SER A 24 -12.13 -37.11 -0.04
N ASP A 25 -13.38 -37.58 -0.03
CA ASP A 25 -14.55 -36.80 0.42
C ASP A 25 -14.66 -36.75 1.96
N GLN A 26 -13.53 -36.85 2.65
CA GLN A 26 -13.44 -36.87 4.12
C GLN A 26 -13.09 -35.49 4.69
N LEU A 27 -12.48 -34.60 3.88
CA LEU A 27 -12.03 -33.29 4.32
C LEU A 27 -12.58 -32.20 3.40
N PHE A 28 -13.25 -31.24 4.03
CA PHE A 28 -13.83 -30.07 3.37
C PHE A 28 -13.26 -28.80 3.99
N PHE A 29 -13.07 -27.79 3.15
CA PHE A 29 -12.61 -26.47 3.55
C PHE A 29 -13.73 -25.47 3.31
N ALA A 30 -14.01 -24.65 4.32
CA ALA A 30 -15.01 -23.58 4.26
C ALA A 30 -14.40 -22.29 4.79
N VAL A 31 -14.90 -21.16 4.30
CA VAL A 31 -14.51 -19.82 4.75
C VAL A 31 -15.79 -19.07 5.08
N ALA A 32 -15.82 -18.45 6.26
CA ALA A 32 -16.89 -17.57 6.69
C ALA A 32 -16.31 -16.16 6.88
N ASP A 33 -17.01 -15.17 6.33
CA ASP A 33 -16.72 -13.76 6.57
C ASP A 33 -17.73 -13.21 7.56
N PHE A 34 -17.28 -12.39 8.51
CA PHE A 34 -18.13 -11.84 9.57
C PHE A 34 -19.26 -11.00 8.98
N ASP A 35 -18.97 -10.23 7.94
CA ASP A 35 -19.94 -9.36 7.28
C ASP A 35 -21.10 -10.15 6.62
N ASN A 36 -20.83 -11.39 6.20
CA ASN A 36 -21.82 -12.24 5.52
C ASN A 36 -22.56 -13.19 6.48
N ALA A 37 -21.93 -13.63 7.56
CA ALA A 37 -22.46 -14.66 8.45
C ALA A 37 -22.06 -14.46 9.92
N PRO A 38 -22.53 -13.40 10.60
CA PRO A 38 -22.17 -13.12 12.00
C PRO A 38 -22.58 -14.24 12.97
N GLY A 39 -23.68 -14.95 12.69
CA GLY A 39 -24.16 -16.04 13.53
C GLY A 39 -23.21 -17.25 13.63
N VAL A 40 -22.30 -17.44 12.66
CA VAL A 40 -21.27 -18.49 12.73
C VAL A 40 -20.23 -18.14 13.79
N PHE A 41 -19.86 -16.87 13.92
CA PHE A 41 -18.90 -16.40 14.91
C PHE A 41 -19.48 -16.47 16.33
N GLU A 42 -20.77 -16.16 16.46
CA GLU A 42 -21.50 -16.31 17.73
C GLU A 42 -21.60 -17.79 18.16
N PHE A 43 -21.95 -18.69 17.23
CA PHE A 43 -22.01 -20.14 17.50
C PHE A 43 -20.64 -20.73 17.89
N LEU A 44 -19.56 -20.26 17.26
CA LEU A 44 -18.20 -20.68 17.55
C LEU A 44 -17.57 -19.94 18.74
N HIS A 45 -18.27 -18.99 19.36
CA HIS A 45 -17.76 -18.12 20.42
C HIS A 45 -16.41 -17.45 20.06
N LEU A 46 -16.29 -16.99 18.81
CA LEU A 46 -15.10 -16.35 18.28
C LEU A 46 -15.19 -14.83 18.41
N GLU A 47 -14.40 -14.25 19.30
CA GLU A 47 -14.30 -12.79 19.48
C GLU A 47 -13.28 -12.16 18.52
N THR A 48 -12.33 -12.94 18.02
CA THR A 48 -11.23 -12.46 17.17
C THR A 48 -11.05 -13.33 15.94
N ALA A 49 -10.78 -12.68 14.81
CA ALA A 49 -10.34 -13.31 13.57
C ALA A 49 -8.85 -12.97 13.34
N PRO A 50 -8.13 -13.69 12.46
CA PRO A 50 -8.51 -14.95 11.82
C PRO A 50 -8.43 -16.11 12.81
N ALA A 51 -9.35 -17.07 12.71
CA ALA A 51 -9.32 -18.31 13.48
C ALA A 51 -9.52 -19.51 12.55
N ILE A 52 -8.75 -20.58 12.77
CA ILE A 52 -8.87 -21.84 12.02
C ILE A 52 -9.38 -22.90 12.98
N VAL A 53 -10.52 -23.50 12.65
CA VAL A 53 -11.21 -24.47 13.51
C VAL A 53 -11.46 -25.75 12.71
N HIS A 54 -11.19 -26.89 13.34
CA HIS A 54 -11.54 -28.19 12.78
C HIS A 54 -12.89 -28.64 13.35
N VAL A 55 -13.89 -28.80 12.48
CA VAL A 55 -15.21 -29.29 12.90
C VAL A 55 -15.27 -30.78 12.65
N SER A 56 -15.31 -31.57 13.73
CA SER A 56 -15.47 -33.02 13.63
C SER A 56 -16.89 -33.39 13.16
N PRO A 57 -17.09 -34.53 12.47
CA PRO A 57 -18.42 -35.00 12.06
C PRO A 57 -19.40 -35.21 13.22
N LYS A 58 -18.89 -35.32 14.46
CA LYS A 58 -19.69 -35.51 15.68
C LYS A 58 -20.30 -34.21 16.22
N GLY A 59 -19.98 -33.06 15.61
CA GLY A 59 -20.57 -31.77 15.95
C GLY A 59 -20.11 -31.13 17.26
N SER A 60 -19.35 -31.84 18.10
CA SER A 60 -18.72 -31.26 19.29
C SER A 60 -17.42 -30.55 18.92
N ILE A 61 -17.35 -29.25 19.17
CA ILE A 61 -16.14 -28.44 18.97
C ILE A 61 -15.49 -28.23 20.33
N LYS A 62 -14.24 -28.67 20.48
CA LYS A 62 -13.46 -28.50 21.70
C LYS A 62 -12.41 -27.41 21.51
N GLN A 63 -11.89 -26.87 22.61
CA GLN A 63 -10.80 -25.90 22.57
C GLN A 63 -9.53 -26.46 21.89
N SER A 64 -9.33 -27.78 21.92
CA SER A 64 -8.23 -28.47 21.21
C SER A 64 -8.37 -28.45 19.68
N ASP A 65 -9.57 -28.19 19.16
CA ASP A 65 -9.86 -28.17 17.72
C ASP A 65 -9.58 -26.80 17.09
N TYR A 66 -9.15 -25.83 17.91
CA TYR A 66 -8.68 -24.52 17.45
C TYR A 66 -7.18 -24.60 17.20
N MET A 67 -6.77 -24.12 16.02
CA MET A 67 -5.36 -23.93 15.73
C MET A 67 -4.88 -22.65 16.42
N ASP A 68 -3.86 -22.75 17.26
CA ASP A 68 -3.18 -21.57 17.79
C ASP A 68 -2.24 -20.99 16.71
N ILE A 69 -2.74 -19.96 16.03
CA ILE A 69 -2.04 -19.27 14.93
C ILE A 69 -0.85 -18.47 15.45
N MET A 70 -0.85 -18.02 16.70
CA MET A 70 0.26 -17.24 17.26
C MET A 70 1.49 -18.13 17.52
N ILE A 71 1.27 -19.36 17.98
CA ILE A 71 2.34 -20.30 18.28
C ILE A 71 2.78 -21.07 17.03
N SER A 72 1.82 -21.58 16.26
CA SER A 72 2.09 -22.49 15.14
C SER A 72 2.45 -21.76 13.85
N GLY A 73 2.11 -20.46 13.76
CA GLY A 73 2.16 -19.68 12.52
C GLY A 73 1.00 -19.98 11.58
N PHE A 74 0.82 -19.13 10.58
CA PHE A 74 -0.26 -19.22 9.58
C PHE A 74 0.21 -19.74 8.21
N SER A 75 1.45 -20.24 8.11
CA SER A 75 1.95 -20.78 6.85
C SER A 75 1.17 -22.03 6.42
N SER A 76 1.02 -22.23 5.11
CA SER A 76 0.38 -23.41 4.55
C SER A 76 0.98 -24.72 5.07
N GLU A 77 2.30 -24.78 5.33
CA GLU A 77 2.94 -25.94 5.95
C GLU A 77 2.52 -26.17 7.41
N ALA A 78 2.37 -25.11 8.19
CA ALA A 78 1.91 -25.20 9.57
C ALA A 78 0.47 -25.69 9.65
N ILE A 79 -0.41 -25.14 8.79
CA ILE A 79 -1.82 -25.56 8.68
C ILE A 79 -1.90 -27.03 8.31
N VAL A 80 -1.13 -27.50 7.33
CA VAL A 80 -1.12 -28.92 6.93
C VAL A 80 -0.60 -29.83 8.03
N ARG A 81 0.45 -29.43 8.77
CA ARG A 81 0.95 -30.20 9.91
C ARG A 81 -0.11 -30.33 11.02
N TRP A 82 -0.83 -29.25 11.29
CA TRP A 82 -1.92 -29.26 12.26
C TRP A 82 -3.09 -30.14 11.80
N ILE A 83 -3.53 -30.03 10.54
CA ILE A 83 -4.56 -30.92 9.95
C ILE A 83 -4.13 -32.38 10.05
N PHE A 84 -2.87 -32.68 9.75
CA PHE A 84 -2.32 -34.03 9.86
C PHE A 84 -2.36 -34.55 11.30
N GLY A 85 -2.03 -33.70 12.29
CA GLY A 85 -2.15 -34.05 13.70
C GLY A 85 -3.58 -34.44 14.11
N THR A 86 -4.57 -33.69 13.63
CA THR A 86 -5.98 -33.85 14.01
C THR A 86 -6.71 -34.95 13.23
N THR A 87 -6.42 -35.09 11.92
CA THR A 87 -7.18 -35.96 11.00
C THR A 87 -6.38 -37.14 10.46
N GLN A 88 -5.05 -37.15 10.63
CA GLN A 88 -4.12 -38.11 10.03
C GLN A 88 -4.13 -38.12 8.48
N ILE A 89 -4.77 -37.13 7.85
CA ILE A 89 -4.80 -36.97 6.39
C ILE A 89 -3.59 -36.16 5.94
N GLN A 90 -2.77 -36.72 5.04
CA GLN A 90 -1.61 -36.05 4.50
C GLN A 90 -1.95 -35.24 3.24
N ILE A 91 -1.78 -33.91 3.31
CA ILE A 91 -1.98 -33.00 2.18
C ILE A 91 -0.61 -32.60 1.61
N ARG A 92 -0.44 -32.72 0.28
CA ARG A 92 0.74 -32.18 -0.42
C ARG A 92 0.44 -30.75 -0.85
N ILE A 93 1.28 -29.81 -0.45
CA ILE A 93 1.11 -28.38 -0.77
C ILE A 93 1.66 -28.11 -2.17
N PHE A 94 0.87 -27.47 -3.01
CA PHE A 94 1.30 -26.93 -4.30
C PHE A 94 1.19 -25.41 -4.26
N ARG A 95 2.33 -24.74 -4.09
CA ARG A 95 2.38 -23.27 -4.15
C ARG A 95 2.29 -22.85 -5.62
N PRO A 96 1.30 -22.03 -6.03
CA PRO A 96 1.25 -21.55 -7.40
C PRO A 96 2.54 -20.81 -7.72
N PRO A 97 3.13 -21.01 -8.93
CA PRO A 97 4.34 -20.30 -9.31
C PRO A 97 4.11 -18.79 -9.27
N SER A 98 5.01 -18.05 -8.64
CA SER A 98 4.94 -16.60 -8.60
C SER A 98 5.26 -16.04 -9.99
N TYR A 99 4.21 -15.65 -10.73
CA TYR A 99 4.35 -14.97 -12.01
C TYR A 99 5.04 -13.61 -11.89
N THR A 100 5.21 -13.07 -10.68
CA THR A 100 5.96 -11.84 -10.43
C THR A 100 7.37 -11.91 -11.03
N GLY A 101 8.06 -13.03 -10.89
CA GLY A 101 9.42 -13.18 -11.44
C GLY A 101 9.45 -13.18 -12.97
N THR A 102 8.51 -13.88 -13.61
CA THR A 102 8.42 -13.92 -15.08
C THR A 102 7.93 -12.60 -15.66
N ILE A 103 7.01 -11.91 -14.97
CA ILE A 103 6.56 -10.56 -15.34
C ILE A 103 7.71 -9.57 -15.21
N LEU A 104 8.50 -9.63 -14.14
CA LEU A 104 9.65 -8.75 -13.94
C LEU A 104 10.71 -8.99 -15.03
N LEU A 105 11.00 -10.25 -15.36
CA LEU A 105 11.90 -10.61 -16.45
C LEU A 105 11.37 -10.11 -17.80
N ALA A 106 10.10 -10.31 -18.10
CA ALA A 106 9.47 -9.82 -19.33
C ALA A 106 9.52 -8.29 -19.41
N LEU A 107 9.31 -7.60 -18.28
CA LEU A 107 9.44 -6.15 -18.18
C LEU A 107 10.87 -5.70 -18.48
N PHE A 108 11.88 -6.31 -17.87
CA PHE A 108 13.29 -5.99 -18.15
C PHE A 108 13.67 -6.25 -19.61
N MET A 109 13.20 -7.37 -20.19
CA MET A 109 13.41 -7.68 -21.60
C MET A 109 12.73 -6.66 -22.51
N SER A 110 11.49 -6.25 -22.18
CA SER A 110 10.75 -5.23 -22.93
C SER A 110 11.41 -3.86 -22.84
N LEU A 111 11.96 -3.49 -21.68
CA LEU A 111 12.68 -2.25 -21.47
C LEU A 111 14.00 -2.26 -22.25
N GLY A 112 14.74 -3.39 -22.22
CA GLY A 112 15.94 -3.58 -23.03
C GLY A 112 15.65 -3.49 -24.52
N ALA A 113 14.57 -4.13 -25.00
CA ALA A 113 14.12 -4.04 -26.38
C ALA A 113 13.71 -2.61 -26.77
N ALA A 114 13.01 -1.90 -25.88
CA ALA A 114 12.65 -0.49 -26.08
C ALA A 114 13.90 0.39 -26.20
N VAL A 115 14.90 0.22 -25.34
CA VAL A 115 16.18 0.95 -25.43
C VAL A 115 16.92 0.64 -26.74
N LEU A 116 16.95 -0.62 -27.16
CA LEU A 116 17.57 -1.03 -28.44
C LEU A 116 16.80 -0.47 -29.65
N TYR A 117 15.47 -0.37 -29.57
CA TYR A 117 14.62 0.27 -30.57
C TYR A 117 14.84 1.79 -30.62
N PHE A 118 14.85 2.46 -29.46
CA PHE A 118 15.21 3.87 -29.34
C PHE A 118 16.65 4.14 -29.78
N ARG A 119 17.56 3.16 -29.77
CA ARG A 119 18.89 3.32 -30.36
C ARG A 119 18.85 3.66 -31.86
N ARG A 120 17.76 3.34 -32.57
CA ARG A 120 17.54 3.76 -33.97
C ARG A 120 16.93 5.16 -34.11
N ILE A 121 16.34 5.71 -33.05
CA ILE A 121 15.69 7.02 -33.01
C ILE A 121 16.45 7.87 -31.96
N SER A 122 17.46 8.62 -32.41
CA SER A 122 18.22 9.64 -31.64
C SER A 122 18.17 9.51 -30.10
N LEU A 123 19.25 9.00 -29.49
CA LEU A 123 19.42 8.87 -28.02
C LEU A 123 19.50 10.21 -27.26
N ASP A 124 19.14 11.32 -27.88
CA ASP A 124 19.25 12.67 -27.33
C ASP A 124 18.48 12.82 -26.00
N CYS A 125 17.36 12.09 -25.87
CA CYS A 125 16.58 12.01 -24.63
C CYS A 125 17.38 11.37 -23.47
N LEU A 126 18.11 10.28 -23.73
CA LEU A 126 18.91 9.57 -22.72
C LEU A 126 20.20 10.33 -22.38
N TYR A 127 20.70 11.19 -23.26
CA TYR A 127 21.86 12.03 -22.98
C TYR A 127 21.48 13.35 -22.27
N ASN A 128 20.19 13.70 -22.24
CA ASN A 128 19.73 14.94 -21.63
C ASN A 128 19.86 14.91 -20.10
N ARG A 129 20.83 15.64 -19.55
CA ARG A 129 21.04 15.79 -18.10
C ARG A 129 19.82 16.37 -17.38
N SER A 130 19.05 17.24 -18.02
CA SER A 130 17.85 17.83 -17.43
C SER A 130 16.77 16.77 -17.19
N LEU A 131 16.58 15.85 -18.12
CA LEU A 131 15.62 14.75 -17.98
C LEU A 131 15.97 13.84 -16.79
N TRP A 132 17.24 13.45 -16.64
CA TRP A 132 17.68 12.67 -15.49
C TRP A 132 17.55 13.41 -14.17
N SER A 133 17.79 14.73 -14.16
CA SER A 133 17.58 15.55 -12.96
C SER A 133 16.10 15.68 -12.58
N ALA A 134 15.19 15.76 -13.56
CA ALA A 134 13.76 15.80 -13.32
C ALA A 134 13.24 14.45 -12.79
N ILE A 135 13.72 13.34 -13.37
CA ILE A 135 13.38 11.98 -12.91
C ILE A 135 13.88 11.75 -11.48
N SER A 136 15.13 12.10 -11.18
CA SER A 136 15.69 11.90 -9.84
C SER A 136 14.95 12.73 -8.79
N LEU A 137 14.63 13.98 -9.10
CA LEU A 137 13.84 14.85 -8.24
C LEU A 137 12.43 14.29 -8.04
N GLY A 138 11.79 13.76 -9.08
CA GLY A 138 10.50 13.08 -8.99
C GLY A 138 10.53 11.87 -8.05
N VAL A 139 11.57 11.02 -8.13
CA VAL A 139 11.74 9.87 -7.23
C VAL A 139 11.91 10.32 -5.77
N ILE A 140 12.73 11.35 -5.52
CA ILE A 140 12.92 11.90 -4.18
C ILE A 140 11.60 12.42 -3.61
N LEU A 141 10.83 13.17 -4.40
CA LEU A 141 9.52 13.71 -3.99
C LEU A 141 8.50 12.60 -3.71
N CYS A 142 8.47 11.54 -4.51
CA CYS A 142 7.66 10.35 -4.26
C CYS A 142 8.06 9.64 -2.96
N ALA A 143 9.36 9.54 -2.67
CA ALA A 143 9.85 8.90 -1.46
C ALA A 143 9.47 9.70 -0.19
N ILE A 144 9.66 11.02 -0.20
CA ILE A 144 9.42 11.86 1.00
C ILE A 144 7.93 12.16 1.26
N SER A 145 7.06 12.07 0.26
CA SER A 145 5.62 12.38 0.40
C SER A 145 4.80 11.28 1.10
N GLY A 146 5.40 10.11 1.38
CA GLY A 146 4.74 9.02 2.10
C GLY A 146 4.17 7.91 1.21
N GLN A 147 4.59 7.80 -0.06
CA GLN A 147 4.11 6.73 -0.95
C GLN A 147 4.47 5.31 -0.44
N VAL A 148 5.58 5.18 0.28
CA VAL A 148 5.98 3.92 0.92
C VAL A 148 5.01 3.54 2.04
N TYR A 149 4.49 4.51 2.80
CA TYR A 149 3.47 4.27 3.82
C TYR A 149 2.19 3.73 3.17
N ASN A 150 1.75 4.34 2.05
CA ASN A 150 0.60 3.86 1.30
C ASN A 150 0.78 2.42 0.82
N HIS A 151 1.97 2.08 0.32
CA HIS A 151 2.27 0.74 -0.18
C HIS A 151 2.22 -0.32 0.94
N ILE A 152 2.76 -0.02 2.12
CA ILE A 152 2.82 -0.97 3.24
C ILE A 152 1.45 -1.14 3.90
N ARG A 153 0.74 -0.03 4.17
CA ARG A 153 -0.49 -0.05 4.98
C ARG A 153 -1.76 -0.19 4.13
N GLY A 154 -1.74 0.23 2.87
CA GLY A 154 -2.91 0.23 1.99
C GLY A 154 -4.12 0.99 2.55
N PRO A 155 -3.97 2.25 3.01
CA PRO A 155 -5.09 3.04 3.51
C PRO A 155 -6.13 3.32 2.41
N PRO A 156 -7.40 3.60 2.77
CA PRO A 156 -8.40 3.98 1.78
C PRO A 156 -8.04 5.35 1.18
N LEU A 157 -8.56 5.63 -0.01
CA LEU A 157 -8.30 6.89 -0.72
C LEU A 157 -8.89 8.10 0.03
N PHE A 158 -10.10 7.94 0.57
CA PHE A 158 -10.85 8.95 1.30
C PHE A 158 -11.60 8.30 2.46
N HIS A 159 -12.04 9.11 3.44
CA HIS A 159 -12.97 8.63 4.45
C HIS A 159 -14.33 8.32 3.83
N ALA A 160 -14.98 7.21 4.22
CA ALA A 160 -16.34 6.92 3.81
C ALA A 160 -17.28 8.03 4.35
N PRO A 161 -18.26 8.51 3.57
CA PRO A 161 -19.15 9.55 4.05
C PRO A 161 -19.92 9.05 5.28
N PRO A 162 -20.01 9.84 6.37
CA PRO A 162 -20.97 9.55 7.43
C PRO A 162 -22.39 9.56 6.83
N PRO A 163 -23.38 8.94 7.50
CA PRO A 163 -24.75 8.81 7.00
C PRO A 163 -25.43 10.15 6.60
N ASN A 164 -24.87 11.30 6.98
CA ASN A 164 -25.34 12.64 6.63
C ASN A 164 -24.71 13.26 5.34
N GLY A 165 -24.01 12.48 4.52
CA GLY A 165 -23.76 12.85 3.12
C GLY A 165 -22.67 13.90 2.85
N GLU A 166 -21.91 14.35 3.84
CA GLU A 166 -20.80 15.28 3.62
C GLU A 166 -19.45 14.56 3.49
N ILE A 167 -18.87 14.56 2.28
CA ILE A 167 -17.50 14.11 2.01
C ILE A 167 -16.55 15.22 2.50
N LYS A 168 -16.10 15.16 3.76
CA LYS A 168 -15.38 16.31 4.37
C LYS A 168 -13.94 16.10 4.82
N ALA A 169 -13.31 14.94 4.64
CA ALA A 169 -11.94 14.76 5.10
C ALA A 169 -11.03 14.07 4.06
N PHE A 170 -10.43 14.85 3.17
CA PHE A 170 -9.28 14.43 2.35
C PHE A 170 -8.00 14.22 3.18
N ILE A 171 -8.00 14.69 4.43
CA ILE A 171 -6.87 14.68 5.36
C ILE A 171 -7.36 14.12 6.68
N TYR A 172 -6.60 13.20 7.24
CA TYR A 172 -6.94 12.51 8.48
C TYR A 172 -6.71 13.42 9.70
N ASP A 173 -7.61 13.37 10.69
CA ASP A 173 -7.58 14.23 11.89
C ASP A 173 -6.71 13.63 13.01
N GLY A 174 -5.46 13.30 12.67
CA GLY A 174 -4.49 12.73 13.61
C GLY A 174 -3.14 12.44 12.97
N SER A 175 -2.12 12.17 13.80
CA SER A 175 -0.74 11.94 13.36
C SER A 175 -0.47 10.52 12.89
N ASP A 176 -1.21 9.54 13.39
CA ASP A 176 -0.84 8.12 13.28
C ASP A 176 -1.29 7.49 11.95
N TYR A 177 -2.23 8.15 11.27
CA TYR A 177 -2.81 7.68 10.02
C TYR A 177 -2.75 8.73 8.92
N GLN A 178 -2.67 8.25 7.68
CA GLN A 178 -2.57 9.08 6.49
C GLN A 178 -3.39 8.47 5.36
N PHE A 179 -4.16 9.30 4.66
CA PHE A 179 -4.89 8.88 3.47
C PHE A 179 -4.03 8.96 2.22
N VAL A 180 -4.37 8.17 1.20
CA VAL A 180 -3.66 8.23 -0.09
C VAL A 180 -3.81 9.61 -0.73
N ALA A 181 -5.00 10.21 -0.69
CA ALA A 181 -5.22 11.56 -1.21
C ALA A 181 -4.33 12.60 -0.53
N GLU A 182 -4.12 12.47 0.78
CA GLU A 182 -3.26 13.37 1.55
C GLU A 182 -1.80 13.32 1.07
N THR A 183 -1.26 12.14 0.76
CA THR A 183 0.11 12.01 0.22
C THR A 183 0.31 12.76 -1.10
N PHE A 184 -0.70 12.77 -1.98
CA PHE A 184 -0.64 13.52 -3.24
C PHE A 184 -0.71 15.02 -3.03
N ILE A 185 -1.53 15.48 -2.08
CA ILE A 185 -1.59 16.91 -1.70
C ILE A 185 -0.21 17.37 -1.18
N VAL A 186 0.39 16.60 -0.27
CA VAL A 186 1.73 16.91 0.27
C VAL A 186 2.79 16.88 -0.83
N MET A 187 2.72 15.93 -1.75
CA MET A 187 3.63 15.85 -2.91
C MET A 187 3.56 17.11 -3.77
N ILE A 188 2.35 17.58 -4.12
CA ILE A 188 2.17 18.81 -4.92
C ILE A 188 2.74 20.03 -4.19
N LEU A 189 2.56 20.12 -2.86
CA LEU A 189 3.14 21.21 -2.08
C LEU A 189 4.67 21.17 -2.05
N TYR A 190 5.28 19.98 -1.97
CA TYR A 190 6.73 19.84 -2.09
C TYR A 190 7.25 20.17 -3.51
N ILE A 191 6.49 19.86 -4.56
CA ILE A 191 6.77 20.32 -5.93
C ILE A 191 6.72 21.86 -5.98
N GLY A 192 5.71 22.48 -5.35
CA GLY A 192 5.60 23.94 -5.25
C GLY A 192 6.80 24.58 -4.54
N CYS A 193 7.20 24.05 -3.39
CA CYS A 193 8.37 24.53 -2.65
C CYS A 193 9.67 24.41 -3.46
N SER A 194 9.93 23.21 -4.01
CA SER A 194 11.16 22.95 -4.77
C SER A 194 11.19 23.73 -6.08
N GLY A 195 10.05 23.84 -6.77
CA GLY A 195 9.87 24.68 -7.96
C GLY A 195 10.10 26.16 -7.68
N GLY A 196 9.63 26.67 -6.53
CA GLY A 196 9.90 28.04 -6.09
C GLY A 196 11.39 28.33 -5.93
N ILE A 197 12.14 27.40 -5.33
CA ILE A 197 13.60 27.49 -5.17
C ILE A 197 14.32 27.40 -6.53
N LEU A 198 13.87 26.51 -7.41
CA LEU A 198 14.44 26.37 -8.75
C LEU A 198 14.28 27.67 -9.57
N LEU A 199 13.08 28.26 -9.56
CA LEU A 199 12.83 29.55 -10.23
C LEU A 199 13.73 30.66 -9.70
N MET A 200 13.96 30.71 -8.38
CA MET A 200 14.89 31.69 -7.78
C MET A 200 16.34 31.45 -8.21
N THR A 201 16.75 30.19 -8.41
CA THR A 201 18.11 29.85 -8.85
C THR A 201 18.33 30.22 -10.32
N GLU A 202 17.31 30.06 -11.16
CA GLU A 202 17.35 30.36 -12.61
C GLU A 202 17.37 31.87 -12.92
N VAL A 203 17.02 32.72 -11.94
CA VAL A 203 17.19 34.19 -12.04
C VAL A 203 18.66 34.58 -12.26
N GLY A 204 19.61 33.78 -11.74
CA GLY A 204 21.04 34.04 -11.86
C GLY A 204 21.58 33.86 -13.28
N SER A 205 20.96 33.00 -14.09
CA SER A 205 21.35 32.73 -15.47
C SER A 205 20.60 33.57 -16.51
N THR A 206 19.50 34.20 -16.13
CA THR A 206 18.68 35.01 -17.03
C THR A 206 19.31 36.39 -17.25
N THR A 207 19.45 36.83 -18.51
CA THR A 207 20.02 38.14 -18.86
C THR A 207 19.00 39.28 -18.83
N ASP A 208 17.74 39.01 -19.16
CA ASP A 208 16.67 40.02 -19.26
C ASP A 208 16.22 40.55 -17.88
N PRO A 209 16.31 41.86 -17.60
CA PRO A 209 16.02 42.42 -16.29
C PRO A 209 14.53 42.28 -15.89
N THR A 210 13.62 42.37 -16.85
CA THR A 210 12.18 42.21 -16.60
C THR A 210 11.83 40.77 -16.24
N LYS A 211 12.37 39.79 -16.99
CA LYS A 211 12.14 38.36 -16.72
C LYS A 211 12.73 37.95 -15.37
N ARG A 212 13.93 38.44 -15.03
CA ARG A 212 14.55 38.21 -13.72
C ARG A 212 13.66 38.67 -12.56
N LYS A 213 13.11 39.89 -12.63
CA LYS A 213 12.20 40.41 -11.60
C LYS A 213 10.96 39.54 -11.45
N VAL A 214 10.33 39.17 -12.57
CA VAL A 214 9.13 38.33 -12.56
C VAL A 214 9.42 36.93 -12.00
N CYS A 215 10.50 36.27 -12.42
CA CYS A 215 10.90 34.95 -11.91
C CYS A 215 11.25 34.98 -10.42
N THR A 216 11.89 36.06 -9.94
CA THR A 216 12.24 36.20 -8.52
C THR A 216 10.98 36.36 -7.66
N ILE A 217 10.10 37.29 -8.05
CA ILE A 217 8.87 37.57 -7.30
C ILE A 217 7.95 36.35 -7.32
N SER A 218 7.77 35.70 -8.47
CA SER A 218 6.97 34.48 -8.58
C SER A 218 7.57 33.30 -7.80
N GLY A 219 8.88 33.12 -7.82
CA GLY A 219 9.57 32.07 -7.05
C GLY A 219 9.42 32.26 -5.54
N ILE A 220 9.61 33.49 -5.04
CA ILE A 220 9.41 33.83 -3.62
C ILE A 220 7.94 33.63 -3.22
N ALA A 221 6.99 34.12 -4.03
CA ALA A 221 5.57 33.98 -3.75
C ALA A 221 5.15 32.51 -3.71
N LEU A 222 5.57 31.71 -4.69
CA LEU A 222 5.27 30.27 -4.75
C LEU A 222 5.84 29.51 -3.55
N PHE A 223 7.08 29.81 -3.16
CA PHE A 223 7.72 29.20 -1.99
C PHE A 223 6.97 29.54 -0.70
N ILE A 224 6.68 30.83 -0.47
CA ILE A 224 5.97 31.27 0.73
C ILE A 224 4.58 30.63 0.80
N ILE A 225 3.81 30.65 -0.29
CA ILE A 225 2.46 30.05 -0.34
C ILE A 225 2.54 28.56 0.00
N SER A 226 3.45 27.82 -0.65
CA SER A 226 3.59 26.37 -0.46
C SER A 226 3.97 26.03 0.99
N VAL A 227 4.94 26.73 1.59
CA VAL A 227 5.34 26.52 2.99
C VAL A 227 4.20 26.84 3.97
N ASN A 228 3.43 27.90 3.70
CA ASN A 228 2.26 28.23 4.51
C ASN A 228 1.20 27.13 4.48
N PHE A 229 0.88 26.60 3.30
CA PHE A 229 -0.07 25.49 3.18
C PHE A 229 0.43 24.23 3.88
N ILE A 230 1.72 23.90 3.79
CA ILE A 230 2.30 22.77 4.51
C ILE A 230 2.12 22.94 6.03
N LEU A 231 2.45 24.13 6.57
CA LEU A 231 2.28 24.41 8.00
C LEU A 231 0.82 24.37 8.45
N SER A 232 -0.11 24.84 7.61
CA SER A 232 -1.55 24.76 7.89
C SER A 232 -2.03 23.32 7.98
N ILE A 233 -1.63 22.46 7.04
CA ILE A 233 -1.95 21.02 7.08
C ILE A 233 -1.32 20.36 8.30
N PHE A 234 -0.06 20.67 8.59
CA PHE A 234 0.67 20.13 9.73
C PHE A 234 0.00 20.49 11.06
N ARG A 235 -0.45 21.74 11.22
CA ARG A 235 -1.22 22.20 12.40
C ARG A 235 -2.54 21.48 12.56
N ARG A 236 -3.26 21.24 11.46
CA ARG A 236 -4.52 20.48 11.55
C ARG A 236 -4.28 19.07 12.09
N LYS A 237 -3.16 18.44 11.75
CA LYS A 237 -2.79 17.13 12.31
C LYS A 237 -2.26 17.21 13.75
N TYR A 238 -1.51 18.26 14.06
CA TYR A 238 -0.93 18.49 15.37
C TYR A 238 -1.57 19.70 16.04
N HIS A 239 -2.70 19.46 16.70
CA HIS A 239 -3.47 20.48 17.44
C HIS A 239 -2.65 21.26 18.48
N GLY A 240 -1.53 20.69 18.96
CA GLY A 240 -0.61 21.33 19.91
C GLY A 240 0.47 22.23 19.29
N TYR A 241 0.53 22.42 17.96
CA TYR A 241 1.61 23.17 17.31
C TYR A 241 1.38 24.71 17.30
N PRO A 242 2.22 25.51 17.99
CA PRO A 242 1.91 26.93 18.24
C PRO A 242 2.36 27.90 17.15
N TYR A 243 3.22 27.50 16.19
CA TYR A 243 3.88 28.42 15.23
C TYR A 243 3.25 28.42 13.83
N GLY A 244 3.00 29.59 13.25
CA GLY A 244 2.28 29.75 11.98
C GLY A 244 2.74 31.03 11.31
N LEU A 245 2.83 31.02 9.98
CA LEU A 245 3.42 32.11 9.20
C LEU A 245 2.39 33.19 8.82
N PHE A 246 1.31 32.88 8.08
CA PHE A 246 0.35 33.91 7.64
C PHE A 246 -1.14 33.53 7.76
N PHE A 247 -1.55 32.30 7.42
CA PHE A 247 -2.95 31.85 7.58
C PHE A 247 -3.10 31.02 8.86
N ARG A 248 -4.14 31.33 9.64
CA ARG A 248 -4.60 30.49 10.76
C ARG A 248 -5.46 29.34 10.23
#